data_AF-A0A845LWR2-F1
#
_entry.id   AF-A0A845LWR2-F1
#
_cell.length_a   1.000
_cell.length_b   1.000
_cell.length_c   1.000
_cell.angle_alpha   90.00
_cell.angle_beta   90.00
_cell.angle_gamma   90.00
#
_symmetry.space_group_name_H-M   'P 1'
#
loop_
_entity.id
_entity.type
_entity.pdbx_description
1 polymer ?
#
loop_
_entity_poly.entity_id
_entity_poly.type
_entity_poly.pdbx_seq_one_letter_code
_entity_poly.pdbx_strand_id
1 'polypeptide(L)'
;DKLPPAIPTGLTALPGSNLDIDLTWNRSTEDDFEAYELVYQKYGTSTWAPVSIEEGLTSAHLEGLVYNGKYGFKLRAKDHVGNWSNYSAVVYSTAKDLVPPGIPNLTSVVPKDKSLFVTWNTNPEVDLGGYQLEYKASTATTWTIKSQVKTATTATLTYLTNGIEYQIRLKAKDTAGNWSTYSEVFTATPGL
;
A
#
# COMPACT_ATOMS: atom_id res chain seq x y z
N ASP A 1 37.16 26.43 -12.56
CA ASP A 1 36.30 26.04 -13.68
C ASP A 1 35.20 27.06 -13.89
N LYS A 2 34.67 27.22 -15.10
CA LYS A 2 33.45 27.99 -15.41
C LYS A 2 32.39 27.15 -16.13
N LEU A 3 32.71 25.91 -16.48
CA LEU A 3 31.80 25.02 -17.19
C LEU A 3 30.94 24.29 -16.17
N PRO A 4 29.60 24.31 -16.31
CA PRO A 4 28.75 23.48 -15.48
C PRO A 4 28.99 21.99 -15.73
N PRO A 5 28.69 21.12 -14.73
CA PRO A 5 28.73 19.68 -14.89
C PRO A 5 27.85 19.16 -16.03
N ALA A 6 28.15 17.95 -16.49
CA ALA A 6 27.26 17.17 -17.34
C ALA A 6 25.90 16.94 -16.67
N ILE A 7 24.85 16.89 -17.49
CA ILE A 7 23.51 16.55 -17.02
C ILE A 7 23.51 15.09 -16.52
N PRO A 8 23.02 14.81 -15.29
CA PRO A 8 22.91 13.45 -14.79
C PRO A 8 22.11 12.54 -15.72
N THR A 9 22.55 11.28 -15.86
CA THR A 9 21.92 10.28 -16.74
C THR A 9 21.38 9.10 -15.95
N GLY A 10 20.52 8.30 -16.57
CA GLY A 10 20.02 7.06 -15.98
C GLY A 10 19.06 7.26 -14.80
N LEU A 11 18.51 8.47 -14.61
CA LEU A 11 17.48 8.70 -13.60
C LEU A 11 16.29 7.77 -13.86
N THR A 12 15.94 6.94 -12.89
CA THR A 12 14.73 6.12 -12.88
C THR A 12 13.94 6.37 -11.61
N ALA A 13 12.63 6.14 -11.69
CA ALA A 13 11.71 6.22 -10.55
C ALA A 13 10.78 5.01 -10.61
N LEU A 14 10.74 4.22 -9.54
CA LEU A 14 9.91 3.02 -9.42
C LEU A 14 9.05 3.12 -8.16
N PRO A 15 7.82 2.58 -8.16
CA PRO A 15 7.05 2.45 -6.91
C PRO A 15 7.85 1.61 -5.92
N GLY A 16 7.97 2.08 -4.68
CA GLY A 16 8.68 1.36 -3.62
C GLY A 16 7.78 0.36 -2.91
N SER A 17 8.01 0.21 -1.61
CA SER A 17 7.36 -0.77 -0.75
C SER A 17 5.95 -0.38 -0.29
N ASN A 18 5.70 0.90 -0.01
CA ASN A 18 4.38 1.41 0.35
C ASN A 18 4.33 2.93 0.37
N LEU A 19 3.46 3.52 -0.46
CA LEU A 19 3.26 4.98 -0.52
C LEU A 19 4.59 5.75 -0.66
N ASP A 20 5.50 5.16 -1.41
CA ASP A 20 6.88 5.59 -1.57
C ASP A 20 7.32 5.40 -3.03
N ILE A 21 8.41 6.07 -3.41
CA ILE A 21 9.05 5.93 -4.70
C ILE A 21 10.57 5.85 -4.49
N ASP A 22 11.16 4.81 -5.06
CA ASP A 22 12.60 4.60 -5.11
C ASP A 22 13.18 5.21 -6.39
N LEU A 23 14.28 5.94 -6.25
CA LEU A 23 14.98 6.60 -7.33
C LEU A 23 16.42 6.13 -7.42
N THR A 24 16.90 5.92 -8.64
CA THR A 24 18.31 5.62 -8.90
C THR A 24 18.80 6.41 -10.12
N TRP A 25 20.10 6.67 -10.19
CA TRP A 25 20.74 7.32 -11.34
C TRP A 25 22.18 6.85 -11.52
N ASN A 26 22.81 7.23 -12.63
CA ASN A 26 24.22 6.95 -12.86
C ASN A 26 25.11 7.94 -12.11
N ARG A 27 26.19 7.45 -11.50
CA ARG A 27 27.21 8.28 -10.86
C ARG A 27 27.86 9.23 -11.88
N SER A 28 28.16 10.45 -11.46
CA SER A 28 28.98 11.39 -12.22
C SER A 28 30.40 10.85 -12.29
N THR A 29 31.05 11.06 -13.44
CA THR A 29 32.44 10.69 -13.68
C THR A 29 33.36 11.91 -13.76
N GLU A 30 32.83 13.10 -13.48
CA GLU A 30 33.60 14.34 -13.47
C GLU A 30 34.39 14.47 -12.17
N ASP A 31 35.66 14.86 -12.28
CA ASP A 31 36.58 14.95 -11.15
C ASP A 31 36.22 16.07 -10.15
N ASP A 32 35.52 17.10 -10.62
CA ASP A 32 35.09 18.26 -9.86
C ASP A 32 33.61 18.18 -9.41
N PHE A 33 32.97 17.02 -9.54
CA PHE A 33 31.62 16.78 -9.03
C PHE A 33 31.54 16.95 -7.50
N GLU A 34 30.58 17.75 -7.03
CA GLU A 34 30.30 17.99 -5.60
C GLU A 34 29.03 17.29 -5.15
N ALA A 35 27.89 17.56 -5.80
CA ALA A 35 26.59 17.15 -5.28
C ALA A 35 25.52 16.98 -6.36
N TYR A 36 24.44 16.29 -5.99
CA TYR A 36 23.21 16.24 -6.75
C TYR A 36 22.10 17.07 -6.10
N GLU A 37 21.19 17.58 -6.91
CA GLU A 37 19.90 18.09 -6.46
C GLU A 37 18.78 17.35 -7.20
N LEU A 38 18.01 16.59 -6.43
CA LEU A 38 16.82 15.89 -6.88
C LEU A 38 15.61 16.69 -6.43
N VAL A 39 14.71 16.94 -7.37
CA VAL A 39 13.43 17.59 -7.08
C VAL A 39 12.28 16.75 -7.62
N TYR A 40 11.16 16.80 -6.92
CA TYR A 40 9.94 16.11 -7.29
C TYR A 40 8.76 17.08 -7.39
N GLN A 41 7.71 16.63 -8.08
CA GLN A 41 6.47 17.37 -8.24
C GLN A 41 5.30 16.39 -8.32
N LYS A 42 4.19 16.69 -7.65
CA LYS A 42 2.93 15.97 -7.88
C LYS A 42 2.37 16.35 -9.25
N TYR A 43 2.02 15.36 -10.07
CA TYR A 43 1.53 15.57 -11.42
C TYR A 43 0.33 16.54 -11.43
N GLY A 44 0.40 17.56 -12.30
CA GLY A 44 -0.61 18.61 -12.41
C GLY A 44 -0.40 19.82 -11.49
N THR A 45 0.63 19.83 -10.63
CA THR A 45 1.04 21.06 -9.91
C THR A 45 2.17 21.78 -10.67
N SER A 46 2.51 23.00 -10.23
CA SER A 46 3.55 23.84 -10.84
C SER A 46 4.83 23.94 -10.00
N THR A 47 4.79 23.54 -8.74
CA THR A 47 5.90 23.65 -7.79
C THR A 47 6.72 22.38 -7.73
N TRP A 48 8.05 22.52 -7.79
CA TRP A 48 9.02 21.45 -7.53
C TRP A 48 9.54 21.58 -6.10
N ALA A 49 9.62 20.46 -5.38
CA ALA A 49 10.13 20.39 -4.02
C ALA A 49 11.39 19.50 -3.96
N PRO A 50 12.34 19.77 -3.05
CA PRO A 50 13.55 18.96 -2.94
C PRO A 50 13.25 17.56 -2.38
N VAL A 51 14.02 16.58 -2.83
CA VAL A 51 14.16 15.26 -2.21
C VAL A 51 15.53 15.20 -1.57
N SER A 52 15.61 14.79 -0.30
CA SER A 52 16.89 14.61 0.38
C SER A 52 17.70 13.51 -0.30
N ILE A 53 18.99 13.79 -0.52
CA ILE A 53 19.97 12.82 -1.03
C ILE A 53 21.06 12.73 0.02
N GLU A 54 21.36 11.51 0.47
CA GLU A 54 22.55 11.31 1.31
C GLU A 54 23.81 11.46 0.46
N GLU A 55 24.84 12.08 1.05
CA GLU A 55 26.08 12.42 0.34
C GLU A 55 26.73 11.19 -0.30
N GLY A 56 27.13 11.32 -1.57
CA GLY A 56 27.80 10.26 -2.32
C GLY A 56 26.90 9.13 -2.84
N LEU A 57 25.60 9.13 -2.54
CA LEU A 57 24.67 8.14 -3.07
C LEU A 57 24.22 8.45 -4.50
N THR A 58 23.87 7.39 -5.22
CA THR A 58 23.23 7.45 -6.54
C THR A 58 21.80 6.92 -6.49
N SER A 59 21.16 7.11 -5.34
CA SER A 59 19.81 6.68 -5.05
C SER A 59 19.17 7.61 -4.02
N ALA A 60 17.84 7.68 -4.06
CA ALA A 60 17.04 8.36 -3.06
C ALA A 60 15.73 7.60 -2.84
N HIS A 61 15.14 7.80 -1.67
CA HIS A 61 13.85 7.23 -1.30
C HIS A 61 12.92 8.39 -0.90
N LEU A 62 11.73 8.45 -1.50
CA LEU A 62 10.71 9.43 -1.16
C LEU A 62 9.47 8.73 -0.61
N GLU A 63 9.23 8.89 0.68
CA GLU A 63 8.11 8.30 1.42
C GLU A 63 6.94 9.29 1.62
N GLY A 64 5.85 8.82 2.24
CA GLY A 64 4.72 9.67 2.63
C GLY A 64 3.88 10.19 1.45
N LEU A 65 3.90 9.47 0.33
CA LEU A 65 3.16 9.83 -0.87
C LEU A 65 1.70 9.41 -0.77
N VAL A 66 0.87 10.02 -1.63
CA VAL A 66 -0.57 9.72 -1.65
C VAL A 66 -0.82 8.49 -2.54
N TYR A 67 -1.70 7.59 -2.10
CA TYR A 67 -2.15 6.44 -2.89
C TYR A 67 -2.60 6.86 -4.30
N ASN A 68 -2.11 6.15 -5.33
CA ASN A 68 -2.32 6.47 -6.75
C ASN A 68 -1.88 7.88 -7.17
N GLY A 69 -1.10 8.57 -6.34
CA GLY A 69 -0.48 9.84 -6.69
C GLY A 69 0.61 9.62 -7.73
N LYS A 70 0.51 10.31 -8.86
CA LYS A 70 1.57 10.36 -9.88
C LYS A 70 2.52 11.51 -9.57
N TYR A 71 3.83 11.23 -9.60
CA TYR A 71 4.89 12.18 -9.29
C TYR A 71 5.91 12.22 -10.42
N GLY A 72 6.39 13.41 -10.75
CA GLY A 72 7.50 13.66 -11.66
C GLY A 72 8.77 13.98 -10.90
N PHE A 73 9.93 13.56 -11.42
CA PHE A 73 11.24 13.73 -10.81
C PHE A 73 12.26 14.18 -11.84
N LYS A 74 13.19 15.05 -11.44
CA LYS A 74 14.32 15.49 -12.26
C LYS A 74 15.53 15.78 -11.38
N LEU A 75 16.71 15.56 -11.93
CA LEU A 75 17.99 15.61 -11.21
C LEU A 75 18.96 16.56 -11.92
N ARG A 76 19.76 17.30 -11.16
CA ARG A 76 20.92 18.06 -11.69
C ARG A 76 22.15 17.88 -10.81
N ALA A 77 23.33 18.15 -11.34
CA ALA A 77 24.60 18.06 -10.64
C ALA A 77 25.21 19.45 -10.39
N LYS A 78 26.03 19.54 -9.34
CA LYS A 78 26.81 20.70 -8.93
C LYS A 78 28.29 20.35 -8.91
N ASP A 79 29.15 21.24 -9.40
CA ASP A 79 30.61 21.13 -9.22
C ASP A 79 31.09 21.82 -7.92
N HIS A 80 32.34 21.56 -7.53
CA HIS A 80 33.00 22.17 -6.36
C HIS A 80 33.15 23.71 -6.45
N VAL A 81 32.94 24.30 -7.63
CA VAL A 81 33.00 25.76 -7.85
C VAL A 81 31.62 26.41 -7.65
N GLY A 82 30.55 25.61 -7.64
CA GLY A 82 29.18 26.07 -7.45
C GLY A 82 28.31 26.10 -8.71
N ASN A 83 28.80 25.66 -9.87
CA ASN A 83 28.02 25.67 -11.10
C ASN A 83 27.04 24.49 -11.14
N TRP A 84 25.84 24.73 -11.64
CA TRP A 84 24.80 23.71 -11.78
C TRP A 84 24.59 23.33 -13.23
N SER A 85 24.50 22.02 -13.49
CA SER A 85 24.01 21.50 -14.76
C SER A 85 22.54 21.91 -14.99
N ASN A 86 22.09 21.77 -16.23
CA ASN A 86 20.65 21.68 -16.49
C ASN A 86 20.07 20.42 -15.80
N TYR A 87 18.76 20.43 -15.57
CA TYR A 87 18.06 19.23 -15.11
C TYR A 87 18.00 18.15 -16.20
N SER A 88 17.99 16.90 -15.76
CA SER A 88 17.62 15.74 -16.56
C SER A 88 16.20 15.88 -17.15
N ALA A 89 15.87 15.00 -18.09
CA ALA A 89 14.48 14.76 -18.46
C ALA A 89 13.66 14.33 -17.23
N VAL A 90 12.37 14.70 -17.22
CA VAL A 90 11.45 14.31 -16.14
C VAL A 90 11.09 12.85 -16.29
N VAL A 91 11.28 12.06 -15.23
CA VAL A 91 10.73 10.70 -15.13
C VAL A 91 9.51 10.70 -14.22
N TYR A 92 8.58 9.79 -14.46
CA TYR A 92 7.34 9.69 -13.68
C TYR A 92 7.18 8.33 -13.04
N SER A 93 6.65 8.32 -11.82
CA SER A 93 6.19 7.11 -11.14
C SER A 93 4.90 7.39 -10.37
N THR A 94 4.18 6.33 -10.04
CA THR A 94 2.93 6.41 -9.27
C THR A 94 3.12 5.65 -7.97
N ALA A 95 2.89 6.32 -6.85
CA ALA A 95 2.93 5.68 -5.53
C ALA A 95 1.80 4.65 -5.40
N LYS A 96 2.14 3.49 -4.85
CA LYS A 96 1.20 2.38 -4.64
C LYS A 96 1.08 2.08 -3.16
N ASP A 97 -0.12 1.71 -2.74
CA ASP A 97 -0.33 1.10 -1.43
C ASP A 97 -0.25 -0.41 -1.59
N LEU A 98 0.71 -1.02 -0.90
CA LEU A 98 0.96 -2.46 -0.93
C LEU A 98 0.86 -3.09 0.46
N VAL A 99 0.44 -2.33 1.47
CA VAL A 99 0.33 -2.81 2.85
C VAL A 99 -1.11 -3.22 3.11
N PRO A 100 -1.38 -4.52 3.30
CA PRO A 100 -2.72 -4.96 3.63
C PRO A 100 -3.16 -4.45 5.01
N PRO A 101 -4.48 -4.34 5.26
CA PRO A 101 -4.99 -4.10 6.61
C PRO A 101 -4.55 -5.19 7.58
N GLY A 102 -4.58 -4.86 8.86
CA GLY A 102 -4.44 -5.83 9.94
C GLY A 102 -5.52 -6.91 9.90
N ILE A 103 -5.21 -8.05 10.52
CA ILE A 103 -6.13 -9.18 10.62
C ILE A 103 -7.38 -8.76 11.41
N PRO A 104 -8.59 -8.96 10.88
CA PRO A 104 -9.80 -8.62 11.63
C PRO A 104 -9.99 -9.54 12.83
N ASN A 105 -10.44 -8.95 13.94
CA ASN A 105 -10.71 -9.68 15.18
C ASN A 105 -12.20 -10.06 15.24
N LEU A 106 -12.52 -11.32 14.97
CA LEU A 106 -13.86 -11.87 15.15
C LEU A 106 -14.12 -12.10 16.64
N THR A 107 -15.18 -11.49 17.18
CA THR A 107 -15.43 -11.40 18.62
C THR A 107 -16.51 -12.37 19.09
N SER A 108 -17.52 -12.67 18.27
CA SER A 108 -18.58 -13.61 18.65
C SER A 108 -19.27 -14.27 17.46
N VAL A 109 -19.74 -15.49 17.68
CA VAL A 109 -20.67 -16.21 16.79
C VAL A 109 -21.81 -16.74 17.65
N VAL A 110 -22.99 -16.17 17.50
CA VAL A 110 -24.19 -16.53 18.28
C VAL A 110 -25.10 -17.43 17.43
N PRO A 111 -25.31 -18.70 17.82
CA PRO A 111 -26.25 -19.58 17.16
C PRO A 111 -27.71 -19.09 17.26
N LYS A 112 -28.47 -19.31 16.20
CA LYS A 112 -29.91 -19.07 16.08
C LYS A 112 -30.53 -20.17 15.20
N ASP A 113 -31.86 -20.20 15.10
CA ASP A 113 -32.52 -21.12 14.18
C ASP A 113 -32.04 -20.87 12.74
N LYS A 114 -31.43 -21.91 12.15
CA LYS A 114 -30.89 -21.94 10.78
C LYS A 114 -29.95 -20.78 10.43
N SER A 115 -29.32 -20.18 11.44
CA SER A 115 -28.46 -19.01 11.26
C SER A 115 -27.39 -18.85 12.33
N LEU A 116 -26.35 -18.09 11.99
CA LEU A 116 -25.30 -17.66 12.92
C LEU A 116 -25.17 -16.14 12.83
N PHE A 117 -25.25 -15.46 13.96
CA PHE A 117 -24.98 -14.02 14.05
C PHE A 117 -23.52 -13.80 14.44
N VAL A 118 -22.75 -13.21 13.54
CA VAL A 118 -21.30 -13.03 13.64
C VAL A 118 -21.00 -11.56 13.95
N THR A 119 -20.11 -11.30 14.91
CA THR A 119 -19.64 -9.96 15.28
C THR A 119 -18.12 -9.90 15.25
N TRP A 120 -17.55 -8.76 14.87
CA TRP A 120 -16.11 -8.49 14.87
C TRP A 120 -15.81 -7.03 15.24
N ASN A 121 -14.55 -6.71 15.48
CA ASN A 121 -14.08 -5.34 15.71
C ASN A 121 -13.74 -4.61 14.40
N THR A 122 -13.94 -3.29 14.38
CA THR A 122 -13.44 -2.44 13.30
C THR A 122 -11.91 -2.41 13.31
N ASN A 123 -11.36 -2.49 12.11
CA ASN A 123 -9.95 -2.29 11.79
C ASN A 123 -9.62 -0.79 11.86
N PRO A 124 -8.51 -0.38 12.51
CA PRO A 124 -8.20 1.03 12.74
C PRO A 124 -7.78 1.81 11.48
N GLU A 125 -7.47 1.11 10.39
CA GLU A 125 -6.92 1.69 9.17
C GLU A 125 -7.92 2.63 8.47
N VAL A 126 -7.45 3.84 8.12
CA VAL A 126 -8.28 4.90 7.50
C VAL A 126 -8.76 4.51 6.09
N ASP A 127 -7.95 3.73 5.39
CA ASP A 127 -8.19 3.23 4.05
C ASP A 127 -8.87 1.86 4.02
N LEU A 128 -9.53 1.43 5.11
CA LEU A 128 -10.32 0.21 5.14
C LEU A 128 -11.39 0.21 4.02
N GLY A 129 -11.28 -0.78 3.15
CA GLY A 129 -12.18 -1.06 2.03
C GLY A 129 -13.32 -2.01 2.38
N GLY A 130 -13.19 -2.80 3.45
CA GLY A 130 -14.26 -3.63 4.02
C GLY A 130 -13.80 -5.02 4.44
N TYR A 131 -14.77 -5.94 4.56
CA TYR A 131 -14.55 -7.29 5.05
C TYR A 131 -15.10 -8.36 4.11
N GLN A 132 -14.49 -9.54 4.15
CA GLN A 132 -15.01 -10.76 3.52
C GLN A 132 -15.18 -11.83 4.59
N LEU A 133 -16.44 -12.14 4.90
CA LEU A 133 -16.82 -13.22 5.78
C LEU A 133 -16.99 -14.50 4.96
N GLU A 134 -16.40 -15.59 5.41
CA GLU A 134 -16.52 -16.90 4.78
C GLU A 134 -16.98 -17.94 5.78
N TYR A 135 -17.75 -18.91 5.28
CA TYR A 135 -18.22 -20.02 6.09
C TYR A 135 -18.30 -21.31 5.28
N LYS A 136 -18.22 -22.44 5.98
CA LYS A 136 -18.48 -23.78 5.42
C LYS A 136 -18.93 -24.73 6.52
N ALA A 137 -19.64 -25.80 6.17
CA ALA A 137 -19.81 -26.90 7.13
C ALA A 137 -18.43 -27.46 7.50
N SER A 138 -18.23 -27.90 8.75
CA SER A 138 -16.94 -28.43 9.20
C SER A 138 -16.46 -29.62 8.37
N THR A 139 -17.41 -30.40 7.81
CA THR A 139 -17.15 -31.53 6.91
C THR A 139 -16.90 -31.16 5.46
N ALA A 140 -17.19 -29.91 5.05
CA ALA A 140 -16.99 -29.45 3.68
C ALA A 140 -15.55 -28.97 3.44
N THR A 141 -15.11 -28.97 2.19
CA THR A 141 -13.78 -28.47 1.77
C THR A 141 -13.83 -27.07 1.19
N THR A 142 -14.95 -26.68 0.57
CA THR A 142 -15.11 -25.38 -0.10
C THR A 142 -15.73 -24.33 0.82
N TRP A 143 -15.14 -23.13 0.85
CA TRP A 143 -15.66 -21.97 1.56
C TRP A 143 -16.70 -21.23 0.73
N THR A 144 -17.77 -20.77 1.38
CA THR A 144 -18.79 -19.89 0.80
C THR A 144 -18.53 -18.46 1.27
N ILE A 145 -18.55 -17.50 0.34
CA ILE A 145 -18.37 -16.08 0.64
C ILE A 145 -19.73 -15.45 0.99
N LYS A 146 -19.83 -14.85 2.18
CA LYS A 146 -20.90 -13.92 2.55
C LYS A 146 -20.37 -12.49 2.36
N SER A 147 -20.87 -11.80 1.34
CA SER A 147 -20.51 -10.41 1.05
C SER A 147 -21.41 -9.43 1.81
N GLN A 148 -20.82 -8.49 2.57
CA GLN A 148 -21.34 -7.14 2.85
C GLN A 148 -20.27 -6.21 3.48
N VAL A 149 -20.44 -4.89 3.32
CA VAL A 149 -19.40 -3.90 2.89
C VAL A 149 -18.97 -2.90 3.99
N LYS A 150 -17.76 -2.34 3.81
CA LYS A 150 -17.06 -1.17 4.42
C LYS A 150 -17.10 -0.93 5.94
N THR A 151 -18.26 -0.88 6.58
CA THR A 151 -18.38 -0.41 7.99
C THR A 151 -19.17 -1.34 8.89
N ALA A 152 -19.82 -2.38 8.35
CA ALA A 152 -20.52 -3.34 9.20
C ALA A 152 -19.50 -4.15 10.02
N THR A 153 -19.76 -4.25 11.32
CA THR A 153 -19.03 -5.11 12.27
C THR A 153 -19.83 -6.34 12.66
N THR A 154 -20.91 -6.60 11.93
CA THR A 154 -21.82 -7.73 12.17
C THR A 154 -22.35 -8.29 10.86
N ALA A 155 -22.60 -9.60 10.80
CA ALA A 155 -23.32 -10.24 9.72
C ALA A 155 -24.14 -11.43 10.22
N THR A 156 -25.20 -11.77 9.49
CA THR A 156 -25.97 -13.01 9.73
C THR A 156 -25.73 -13.99 8.59
N LEU A 157 -25.17 -15.16 8.92
CA LEU A 157 -25.15 -16.32 8.04
C LEU A 157 -26.53 -16.98 8.14
N THR A 158 -27.22 -17.15 7.02
CA THR A 158 -28.61 -17.65 6.95
C THR A 158 -28.67 -18.91 6.11
N TYR A 159 -29.81 -19.60 6.17
CA TYR A 159 -30.06 -20.85 5.42
C TYR A 159 -29.08 -21.98 5.79
N LEU A 160 -28.69 -22.03 7.06
CA LEU A 160 -27.86 -23.09 7.62
C LEU A 160 -28.74 -24.25 8.13
N THR A 161 -28.14 -25.42 8.32
CA THR A 161 -28.81 -26.59 8.87
C THR A 161 -28.55 -26.70 10.36
N ASN A 162 -29.60 -26.77 11.19
CA ASN A 162 -29.44 -26.96 12.63
C ASN A 162 -28.76 -28.31 12.94
N GLY A 163 -27.94 -28.31 13.99
CA GLY A 163 -27.17 -29.50 14.40
C GLY A 163 -25.93 -29.79 13.54
N ILE A 164 -25.69 -29.02 12.47
CA ILE A 164 -24.45 -29.09 11.68
C ILE A 164 -23.49 -28.01 12.16
N GLU A 165 -22.26 -28.42 12.49
CA GLU A 165 -21.20 -27.47 12.83
C GLU A 165 -20.67 -26.77 11.56
N TYR A 166 -20.49 -25.45 11.66
CA TYR A 166 -19.91 -24.61 10.64
C TYR A 166 -18.61 -23.99 11.13
N GLN A 167 -17.65 -23.86 10.22
CA GLN A 167 -16.44 -23.06 10.37
C GLN A 167 -16.66 -21.68 9.75
N ILE A 168 -16.15 -20.64 10.41
CA ILE A 168 -16.30 -19.23 10.04
C ILE A 168 -14.94 -18.56 10.09
N ARG A 169 -14.60 -17.76 9.07
CA ARG A 169 -13.39 -16.94 9.04
C ARG A 169 -13.65 -15.60 8.36
N LEU A 170 -12.84 -14.60 8.69
CA LEU A 170 -13.00 -13.22 8.23
C LEU A 170 -11.66 -12.69 7.72
N LYS A 171 -11.64 -11.86 6.67
CA LYS A 171 -10.47 -11.07 6.29
C LYS A 171 -10.88 -9.64 5.92
N ALA A 172 -9.94 -8.70 6.05
CA ALA A 172 -10.15 -7.30 5.73
C ALA A 172 -9.50 -6.96 4.38
N LYS A 173 -10.04 -5.94 3.72
CA LYS A 173 -9.51 -5.37 2.48
C LYS A 173 -9.33 -3.87 2.64
N ASP A 174 -8.26 -3.29 2.13
CA ASP A 174 -8.15 -1.83 1.99
C ASP A 174 -8.83 -1.34 0.70
N THR A 175 -8.81 -0.02 0.49
CA THR A 175 -9.29 0.63 -0.74
C THR A 175 -8.34 0.45 -1.92
N ALA A 176 -7.09 0.07 -1.69
CA ALA A 176 -6.09 -0.17 -2.73
C ALA A 176 -6.21 -1.55 -3.39
N GLY A 177 -6.85 -2.51 -2.73
CA GLY A 177 -6.99 -3.87 -3.23
C GLY A 177 -6.40 -4.95 -2.33
N ASN A 178 -5.58 -4.60 -1.33
CA ASN A 178 -4.81 -5.59 -0.58
C ASN A 178 -5.68 -6.25 0.49
N TRP A 179 -5.45 -7.55 0.70
CA TRP A 179 -6.21 -8.37 1.63
C TRP A 179 -5.34 -8.78 2.80
N SER A 180 -5.87 -8.64 4.02
CA SER A 180 -5.28 -9.24 5.21
C SER A 180 -5.23 -10.77 5.07
N THR A 181 -4.44 -11.41 5.93
CA THR A 181 -4.66 -12.83 6.21
C THR A 181 -6.03 -13.04 6.88
N TYR A 182 -6.53 -14.28 6.90
CA TYR A 182 -7.76 -14.59 7.61
C TYR A 182 -7.57 -14.50 9.12
N SER A 183 -8.65 -14.14 9.82
CA SER A 183 -8.82 -14.35 11.25
C SER A 183 -8.62 -15.82 11.63
N GLU A 184 -8.51 -16.08 12.92
CA GLU A 184 -8.72 -17.43 13.43
C GLU A 184 -10.09 -17.99 12.98
N VAL A 185 -10.16 -19.31 12.87
CA VAL A 185 -11.38 -20.01 12.50
C VAL A 185 -12.22 -20.23 13.75
N PHE A 186 -13.46 -19.74 13.72
CA PHE A 186 -14.46 -20.04 14.73
C PHE A 186 -15.34 -21.19 14.29
N THR A 187 -15.81 -22.00 15.24
CA THR A 187 -16.83 -23.03 15.00
C THR A 187 -18.11 -22.70 15.75
N ALA A 188 -19.25 -22.97 15.12
CA ALA A 188 -20.55 -22.84 15.76
C ALA A 188 -21.60 -23.74 15.08
N THR A 189 -22.59 -24.17 15.86
CA THR A 189 -23.67 -25.06 15.40
C THR A 189 -25.01 -24.34 15.58
N PRO A 190 -25.74 -24.01 14.50
CA PRO A 190 -27.10 -23.48 14.58
C PRO A 190 -28.04 -24.44 15.32
N GLY A 191 -29.01 -23.89 16.04
CA GLY A 191 -29.95 -24.63 16.88
C GLY A 191 -31.26 -23.88 17.08
N LEU A 192 -32.29 -24.59 17.55
CA LEU A 192 -33.61 -24.02 17.89
C LEU A 192 -33.54 -23.06 19.08
#